data_AF-A0A958FLH8-F1
#
_entry.id   AF-A0A958FLH8-F1
#
_cell.length_a   1.000
_cell.length_b   1.000
_cell.length_c   1.000
_cell.angle_alpha   90.00
_cell.angle_beta   90.00
_cell.angle_gamma   90.00
#
_symmetry.space_group_name_H-M   'P 1'
#
loop_
_entity.id
_entity.type
_entity.pdbx_description
1 polymer ?
#
loop_
_entity_poly.entity_id
_entity_poly.type
_entity_poly.pdbx_seq_one_letter_code
_entity_poly.pdbx_strand_id
1 'polypeptide(L)'
;YTLDLAGKRQRLEIRGWDPETRIQASVPFAWETEKWYTIKMDVEYIGDKAVIKGKVWPRGEAEPADWTVTVEDPLPNPCGSPGIYGVSYTEVYYDNFKVMPR
;
A
#
# COMPACT_ATOMS: atom_id res chain seq x y z
N TYR A 1 1.16 9.23 0.88
CA TYR A 1 1.38 7.90 1.46
C TYR A 1 1.65 6.93 0.34
N THR A 2 2.50 5.96 0.58
CA THR A 2 2.81 4.90 -0.37
C THR A 2 2.57 3.56 0.29
N LEU A 3 1.75 2.71 -0.34
CA LEU A 3 1.70 1.28 -0.06
C LEU A 3 2.55 0.58 -1.12
N ASP A 4 3.62 -0.07 -0.69
CA ASP A 4 4.67 -0.63 -1.54
C ASP A 4 4.74 -2.15 -1.37
N LEU A 5 4.79 -2.87 -2.49
CA LEU A 5 5.02 -4.30 -2.52
C LEU A 5 6.46 -4.57 -2.96
N ALA A 6 7.34 -4.78 -1.98
CA ALA A 6 8.77 -4.83 -2.21
C ALA A 6 9.24 -6.22 -2.68
N GLY A 7 9.14 -6.48 -3.98
CA GLY A 7 9.85 -7.51 -4.78
C GLY A 7 10.95 -8.29 -4.09
N LYS A 8 12.16 -7.75 -4.17
CA LYS A 8 13.39 -8.38 -3.67
C LYS A 8 13.41 -8.59 -2.16
N ARG A 9 12.66 -7.77 -1.40
CA ARG A 9 12.67 -7.77 0.06
C ARG A 9 11.51 -8.58 0.67
N GLN A 10 10.60 -9.08 -0.16
CA GLN A 10 9.46 -9.94 0.19
C GLN A 10 8.67 -9.39 1.39
N ARG A 11 8.15 -8.16 1.23
CA ARG A 11 7.40 -7.45 2.27
C ARG A 11 6.41 -6.45 1.67
N LEU A 12 5.38 -6.16 2.44
CA LEU A 12 4.43 -5.09 2.19
C LEU A 12 4.74 -3.93 3.14
N GLU A 13 4.83 -2.71 2.61
CA GLU A 13 5.21 -1.54 3.41
C GLU A 13 4.25 -0.38 3.21
N ILE A 14 3.88 0.30 4.29
CA ILE A 14 3.32 1.64 4.21
C ILE A 14 4.41 2.64 4.58
N ARG A 15 4.58 3.69 3.77
CA ARG A 15 5.53 4.77 4.01
C ARG A 15 4.87 6.15 3.90
N GLY A 16 5.37 7.08 4.70
CA GLY A 16 5.11 8.51 4.61
C GLY A 16 5.83 9.18 3.43
N TRP A 17 6.34 10.39 3.64
CA TRP A 17 7.12 11.11 2.63
C TRP A 17 8.54 10.54 2.56
N ASP A 18 8.98 10.06 1.39
CA ASP A 18 10.23 9.29 1.26
C ASP A 18 11.52 9.95 1.80
N PRO A 19 11.70 11.28 1.73
CA PRO A 19 12.84 11.97 2.36
C PRO A 19 12.83 12.00 3.88
N GLU A 20 11.67 11.75 4.51
CA GLU A 20 11.51 11.75 5.97
C GLU A 20 10.62 10.57 6.39
N THR A 21 11.25 9.52 6.93
CA THR A 21 10.61 8.27 7.35
C THR A 21 9.80 8.41 8.65
N ARG A 22 9.03 9.50 8.77
CA ARG A 22 8.23 9.85 9.95
C ARG A 22 7.22 8.77 10.32
N ILE A 23 6.65 8.10 9.31
CA ILE A 23 5.78 6.94 9.49
C ILE A 23 6.19 5.81 8.54
N GLN A 24 6.34 4.61 9.10
CA GLN A 24 6.57 3.39 8.35
C GLN A 24 5.99 2.20 9.11
N ALA A 25 5.33 1.30 8.36
CA ALA A 25 5.01 -0.04 8.83
C ALA A 25 5.40 -1.04 7.75
N SER A 26 5.90 -2.20 8.16
CA SER A 26 6.42 -3.22 7.26
C SER A 26 6.08 -4.59 7.82
N VAL A 27 5.53 -5.46 6.98
CA VAL A 27 5.21 -6.84 7.34
C VAL A 27 5.80 -7.78 6.29
N PRO A 28 6.35 -8.94 6.69
CA PRO A 28 6.77 -9.96 5.74
C PRO A 28 5.59 -10.36 4.84
N PHE A 29 5.81 -10.37 3.54
CA PHE A 29 4.81 -10.78 2.56
C PHE A 29 5.52 -11.38 1.36
N ALA A 30 5.45 -12.71 1.27
CA ALA A 30 6.03 -13.42 0.15
C ALA A 30 5.10 -13.30 -1.05
N TRP A 31 5.64 -12.89 -2.19
CA TRP A 31 4.91 -12.82 -3.44
C TRP A 31 5.74 -13.38 -4.58
N GLU A 32 5.01 -13.95 -5.52
CA GLU A 32 5.55 -14.76 -6.60
C GLU A 32 5.53 -14.00 -7.91
N THR A 33 6.55 -14.22 -8.73
CA THR A 33 6.58 -13.75 -10.13
C THR A 33 5.47 -14.39 -10.93
N GLU A 34 5.03 -13.73 -12.01
CA GLU A 34 3.97 -14.23 -12.92
C GLU A 34 2.60 -14.46 -12.25
N LYS A 35 2.42 -13.95 -11.03
CA LYS A 35 1.17 -14.03 -10.27
C LYS A 35 0.58 -12.64 -10.08
N TRP A 36 -0.70 -12.52 -10.36
CA TRP A 36 -1.44 -11.27 -10.16
C TRP A 36 -1.87 -11.15 -8.70
N TYR A 37 -1.70 -9.94 -8.16
CA TYR A 37 -2.17 -9.58 -6.82
C TYR A 37 -3.10 -8.37 -6.92
N THR A 38 -4.08 -8.33 -6.02
CA THR A 38 -4.85 -7.13 -5.76
C THR A 38 -4.23 -6.42 -4.57
N ILE A 39 -3.97 -5.14 -4.72
CA ILE A 39 -3.45 -4.27 -3.66
C ILE A 39 -4.52 -3.22 -3.37
N LYS A 40 -4.83 -3.03 -2.08
CA LYS A 40 -5.78 -2.03 -1.62
C LYS A 40 -5.15 -1.23 -0.49
N MET A 41 -5.14 0.09 -0.68
CA MET A 41 -4.79 1.04 0.36
C MET A 41 -6.06 1.80 0.75
N ASP A 42 -6.29 1.90 2.05
CA ASP A 42 -7.31 2.76 2.63
C ASP A 42 -6.62 3.75 3.55
N VAL A 43 -7.10 4.99 3.54
CA VAL A 43 -6.62 6.04 4.43
C VAL A 43 -7.88 6.56 5.09
N GLU A 44 -7.93 6.59 6.40
CA GLU A 44 -9.07 7.08 7.18
C GLU A 44 -8.62 8.20 8.10
N TYR A 45 -9.45 9.23 8.31
CA TYR A 45 -9.13 10.34 9.21
C TYR A 45 -9.88 10.14 10.52
N ILE A 46 -9.15 10.18 11.63
CA ILE A 46 -9.69 10.01 12.97
C ILE A 46 -9.24 11.23 13.79
N GLY A 47 -10.11 12.24 13.86
CA GLY A 47 -9.80 13.52 14.50
C GLY A 47 -8.70 14.26 13.75
N ASP A 48 -7.59 14.53 14.43
CA ASP A 48 -6.39 15.19 13.91
C ASP A 48 -5.36 14.22 13.31
N LYS A 49 -5.65 12.92 13.29
CA LYS A 49 -4.77 11.87 12.79
C LYS A 49 -5.33 11.17 11.57
N ALA A 50 -4.49 10.40 10.88
CA ALA A 50 -4.92 9.42 9.89
C ALA A 50 -4.48 8.00 10.25
N VAL A 51 -5.31 7.02 9.92
CA VAL A 51 -4.97 5.60 9.95
C VAL A 51 -4.86 5.12 8.51
N ILE A 52 -3.70 4.62 8.14
CA ILE A 52 -3.41 4.09 6.81
C ILE A 52 -3.39 2.58 6.91
N LYS A 53 -4.21 1.92 6.11
CA LYS A 53 -4.36 0.47 6.09
C LYS A 53 -4.03 -0.04 4.69
N GLY A 54 -3.32 -1.15 4.65
CA GLY A 54 -2.89 -1.80 3.41
C GLY A 54 -3.20 -3.27 3.48
N LYS A 55 -3.71 -3.82 2.39
CA LYS A 55 -3.81 -5.26 2.22
C LYS A 55 -3.54 -5.68 0.79
N VAL A 56 -3.04 -6.89 0.68
CA VAL A 56 -2.63 -7.50 -0.58
C VAL A 56 -3.03 -8.96 -0.56
N TRP A 57 -3.55 -9.45 -1.68
CA TRP A 57 -3.97 -10.84 -1.80
C TRP A 57 -3.92 -11.30 -3.27
N PRO A 58 -3.79 -12.60 -3.54
CA PRO A 58 -3.81 -13.11 -4.91
C PRO A 58 -5.10 -12.75 -5.66
N ARG A 59 -4.98 -12.40 -6.95
CA ARG A 59 -6.13 -12.08 -7.79
C ARG A 59 -7.01 -13.33 -7.96
N GLY A 60 -8.31 -13.16 -7.78
CA GLY A 60 -9.29 -14.25 -7.85
C GLY A 60 -9.65 -14.86 -6.50
N GLU A 61 -8.87 -14.57 -5.45
CA GLU A 61 -9.24 -14.90 -4.08
C GLU A 61 -10.14 -13.81 -3.47
N ALA A 62 -10.88 -14.19 -2.42
CA ALA A 62 -11.74 -13.28 -1.69
C ALA A 62 -10.91 -12.19 -1.02
N GLU A 63 -11.41 -10.94 -1.02
CA GLU A 63 -10.79 -9.84 -0.27
C GLU A 63 -10.72 -10.22 1.22
N PRO A 64 -9.52 -10.23 1.84
CA PRO A 64 -9.39 -10.54 3.26
C PRO A 64 -10.19 -9.57 4.12
N ALA A 65 -10.82 -10.09 5.19
CA ALA A 65 -11.53 -9.26 6.17
C ALA A 65 -10.54 -8.35 6.91
N ASP A 66 -9.40 -8.91 7.32
CA ASP A 66 -8.36 -8.21 8.06
C ASP A 66 -7.42 -7.42 7.15
N TRP A 67 -6.87 -6.33 7.70
CA TRP A 67 -5.83 -5.55 7.05
C TRP A 67 -4.47 -6.18 7.29
N THR A 68 -3.66 -6.34 6.23
CA THR A 68 -2.33 -6.95 6.31
C THR A 68 -1.33 -6.05 7.06
N VAL A 69 -1.44 -4.73 6.87
CA VAL A 69 -0.58 -3.74 7.52
C VAL A 69 -1.40 -2.49 7.86
N THR A 70 -1.12 -1.87 9.01
CA THR A 70 -1.75 -0.63 9.46
C THR A 70 -0.73 0.27 10.12
N VAL A 71 -0.82 1.59 9.90
CA VAL A 71 0.01 2.59 10.56
C VAL A 71 -0.81 3.85 10.87
N GLU A 72 -0.53 4.47 12.01
CA GLU A 72 -1.10 5.77 12.40
C GLU A 72 -0.15 6.90 11.98
N ASP A 73 -0.74 7.95 11.45
CA ASP A 73 -0.07 9.21 11.15
C ASP A 73 -0.66 10.34 12.02
N PRO A 74 0.11 10.90 12.96
CA PRO A 74 -0.34 12.02 13.80
C PRO A 74 -0.38 13.38 13.07
N LEU A 75 0.14 13.48 11.84
CA LEU A 75 0.19 14.71 11.04
C LEU A 75 -0.23 14.38 9.59
N PRO A 76 -1.55 14.22 9.34
CA PRO A 76 -2.03 13.59 8.13
C PRO A 76 -1.98 14.51 6.90
N ASN A 77 -1.87 13.93 5.70
CA ASN A 77 -1.82 14.66 4.42
C ASN A 77 -3.22 14.97 3.86
N PRO A 78 -3.81 16.16 4.06
CA PRO A 78 -5.24 16.45 3.80
C PRO A 78 -5.64 16.34 2.33
N CYS A 79 -4.69 16.47 1.42
CA CYS A 79 -4.90 16.38 -0.02
C CYS A 79 -3.65 15.82 -0.69
N GLY A 80 -3.82 15.28 -1.90
CA GLY A 80 -2.74 14.80 -2.74
C GLY A 80 -3.24 14.24 -4.05
N SER A 81 -2.29 13.84 -4.90
CA SER A 81 -2.60 13.19 -6.18
C SER A 81 -2.34 11.69 -6.06
N PRO A 82 -3.37 10.85 -6.19
CA PRO A 82 -3.18 9.41 -6.20
C PRO A 82 -2.50 8.99 -7.51
N GLY A 83 -1.67 7.95 -7.43
CA GLY A 83 -0.95 7.43 -8.58
C GLY A 83 -0.26 6.11 -8.26
N ILE A 84 0.32 5.52 -9.30
CA ILE A 84 1.12 4.30 -9.21
C ILE A 84 2.49 4.56 -9.80
N TYR A 85 3.49 3.89 -9.26
CA TYR A 85 4.82 3.85 -9.82
C TYR A 85 5.43 2.47 -9.53
N GLY A 86 6.42 2.09 -10.32
CA GLY A 86 7.17 0.86 -10.12
C GLY A 86 8.62 1.07 -10.49
N VAL A 87 9.52 0.47 -9.71
CA VAL A 87 10.94 0.41 -10.03
C VAL A 87 11.32 -1.05 -10.09
N SER A 88 11.75 -1.51 -11.27
CA SER A 88 12.08 -2.90 -11.50
C SER A 88 13.16 -3.02 -12.58
N TYR A 89 13.96 -4.08 -12.49
CA TYR A 89 14.86 -4.51 -13.56
C TYR A 89 14.17 -5.40 -14.60
N THR A 90 12.95 -5.84 -14.32
CA THR A 90 12.09 -6.65 -15.19
C THR A 90 10.75 -5.95 -15.40
N GLU A 91 9.94 -6.47 -16.32
CA GLU A 91 8.61 -5.91 -16.57
C GLU A 91 7.69 -6.02 -15.35
N VAL A 92 6.86 -5.00 -15.15
CA VAL A 92 5.80 -4.98 -14.15
C VAL A 92 4.54 -4.50 -14.83
N TYR A 93 3.47 -5.26 -14.65
CA TYR A 93 2.18 -5.00 -15.26
C TYR A 93 1.19 -4.48 -14.21
N TYR A 94 0.40 -3.48 -14.58
CA TYR A 94 -0.66 -2.90 -13.75
C TYR A 94 -1.97 -2.92 -14.55
N ASP A 95 -3.08 -3.24 -13.89
CA ASP A 95 -4.41 -3.28 -14.48
C ASP A 95 -5.47 -2.94 -13.42
N ASN A 96 -6.67 -2.53 -13.85
CA ASN A 96 -7.83 -2.23 -13.01
C ASN A 96 -7.58 -1.19 -11.90
N PHE A 97 -6.76 -0.17 -12.19
CA PHE A 97 -6.51 0.92 -11.25
C PHE A 97 -7.79 1.74 -11.03
N LYS A 98 -8.18 1.89 -9.77
CA LYS A 98 -9.33 2.70 -9.35
C LYS A 98 -8.94 3.56 -8.18
N VAL A 99 -9.31 4.83 -8.26
CA VAL A 99 -9.31 5.75 -7.12
C VAL A 99 -10.75 5.99 -6.77
N MET A 100 -11.11 5.70 -5.52
CA MET A 100 -12.46 5.95 -5.02
C MET A 100 -12.40 7.17 -4.11
N PRO A 101 -13.42 8.07 -4.18
CA PRO A 101 -13.59 9.06 -3.14
C PRO A 101 -13.80 8.36 -1.80
N ARG A 102 -13.44 9.06 -0.73
CA ARG A 102 -13.84 8.66 0.62
C ARG A 102 -15.34 8.79 0.81
#